data_AF-A0A485AXL3-F1
#
_entry.id   AF-A0A485AXL3-F1
#
_cell.length_a   1.000
_cell.length_b   1.000
_cell.length_c   1.000
_cell.angle_alpha   90.00
_cell.angle_beta   90.00
_cell.angle_gamma   90.00
#
_symmetry.space_group_name_H-M   'P 1'
#
loop_
_entity.id
_entity.type
_entity.pdbx_description
1 polymer ?
#
loop_
_entity_poly.entity_id
_entity_poly.type
_entity_poly.pdbx_seq_one_letter_code
_entity_poly.pdbx_strand_id
1 'polypeptide(L)'
;MSNRSTSDFNISTQITQLGRDVSKQAGFVNAPVYRGSTVVFPTVNDLENNRAEFNYGTMGTPTIASLENAWSCAGGGCRNGFIPLRARRYRALFADNA
;
A
#
# COMPACT_ATOMS: atom_id res chain seq x y z
N MET A 1 22.77 -16.43 11.37
CA MET A 1 21.70 -17.08 10.60
C MET A 1 21.55 -16.36 9.28
N SER A 2 21.61 -17.07 8.15
CA SER A 2 21.44 -16.48 6.81
C SER A 2 20.03 -15.88 6.67
N ASN A 3 19.94 -14.59 6.34
CA ASN A 3 18.66 -13.93 6.12
C ASN A 3 18.17 -14.29 4.71
N ARG A 4 17.37 -15.34 4.59
CA ARG A 4 16.78 -15.76 3.29
C ARG A 4 15.71 -14.76 2.88
N SER A 5 15.70 -14.40 1.60
CA SER A 5 14.74 -13.46 1.04
C SER A 5 13.40 -14.16 0.77
N THR A 6 12.29 -13.43 0.79
CA THR A 6 10.95 -14.03 0.64
C THR A 6 10.80 -14.78 -0.70
N SER A 7 11.53 -14.38 -1.75
CA SER A 7 11.55 -15.02 -3.07
C SER A 7 12.17 -16.43 -3.08
N ASP A 8 12.94 -16.79 -2.05
CA ASP A 8 13.64 -18.09 -1.99
C ASP A 8 12.74 -19.23 -1.47
N PHE A 9 11.53 -18.90 -1.00
CA PHE A 9 10.60 -19.87 -0.43
C PHE A 9 9.56 -20.37 -1.44
N ASN A 10 8.93 -21.51 -1.16
CA ASN A 10 7.79 -22.01 -1.93
C ASN A 10 6.64 -21.00 -1.96
N ILE A 11 5.84 -21.01 -3.04
CA ILE A 11 4.77 -20.04 -3.24
C ILE A 11 3.73 -20.03 -2.11
N SER A 12 3.48 -21.19 -1.48
CA SER A 12 2.61 -21.30 -0.29
C SER A 12 3.14 -20.49 0.88
N THR A 13 4.46 -20.53 1.13
CA THR A 13 5.11 -19.72 2.16
C THR A 13 5.12 -18.24 1.77
N GLN A 14 5.39 -17.93 0.50
CA GLN A 14 5.38 -16.55 0.01
C GLN A 14 4.01 -15.90 0.27
N ILE A 15 2.91 -16.55 -0.13
CA ILE A 15 1.55 -16.02 0.05
C ILE A 15 1.26 -15.68 1.52
N THR A 16 1.71 -16.51 2.47
CA THR A 16 1.51 -16.19 3.88
C THR A 16 2.27 -14.93 4.28
N GLN A 17 3.52 -14.77 3.83
CA GLN A 17 4.45 -13.70 4.23
C GLN A 17 4.17 -12.35 3.53
N LEU A 18 3.52 -12.37 2.38
CA LEU A 18 3.20 -11.17 1.61
C LEU A 18 2.27 -10.22 2.38
N GLY A 19 2.45 -8.92 2.15
CA GLY A 19 1.61 -7.86 2.74
C GLY A 19 2.00 -7.41 4.14
N ARG A 20 2.82 -8.17 4.88
CA ARG A 20 3.33 -7.76 6.20
C ARG A 20 4.75 -7.25 6.13
N ASP A 21 4.97 -6.08 6.72
CA ASP A 21 6.27 -5.45 6.88
C ASP A 21 6.47 -5.11 8.36
N VAL A 22 7.15 -6.00 9.07
CA VAL A 22 7.34 -5.92 10.53
C VAL A 22 8.03 -4.61 10.94
N SER A 23 8.86 -4.03 10.06
CA SER A 23 9.55 -2.76 10.32
C SER A 23 8.59 -1.57 10.38
N LYS A 24 7.57 -1.56 9.51
CA LYS A 24 6.52 -0.54 9.47
C LYS A 24 5.39 -0.81 10.46
N GLN A 25 5.36 -2.01 11.04
CA GLN A 25 4.31 -2.48 11.94
C GLN A 25 4.78 -2.49 13.41
N ALA A 26 5.84 -1.75 13.76
CA ALA A 26 6.35 -1.63 15.13
C ALA A 26 6.60 -2.99 15.82
N GLY A 27 7.03 -4.01 15.06
CA GLY A 27 7.30 -5.35 15.61
C GLY A 27 6.10 -6.30 15.65
N PHE A 28 4.90 -5.85 15.26
CA PHE A 28 3.74 -6.72 15.14
C PHE A 28 3.82 -7.57 13.86
N VAL A 29 3.38 -8.82 13.95
CA VAL A 29 3.32 -9.75 12.81
C VAL A 29 2.14 -9.43 11.88
N ASN A 30 1.03 -8.99 12.45
CA ASN A 30 -0.18 -8.65 11.71
C ASN A 30 -0.16 -7.19 11.31
N ALA A 31 -0.66 -6.90 10.12
CA ALA A 31 -0.83 -5.52 9.67
C ALA A 31 -1.78 -4.78 10.62
N PRO A 32 -1.40 -3.57 11.10
CA PRO A 32 -2.27 -2.76 11.92
C PRO A 32 -3.51 -2.32 11.13
N VAL A 33 -4.62 -2.22 11.85
CA VAL A 33 -5.90 -1.84 11.29
C VAL A 33 -6.04 -0.32 11.38
N TYR A 34 -5.80 0.38 10.28
CA TYR A 34 -5.99 1.83 10.20
C TYR A 34 -7.45 2.15 9.85
N ARG A 35 -8.19 2.69 10.82
CA ARG A 35 -9.56 3.18 10.64
C ARG A 35 -9.58 4.69 10.82
N GLY A 36 -9.80 5.40 9.72
CA GLY A 36 -9.92 6.86 9.73
C GLY A 36 -10.44 7.34 8.38
N SER A 37 -11.31 8.35 8.41
CA SER A 37 -11.75 9.01 7.19
C SER A 37 -10.75 10.07 6.74
N THR A 38 -10.17 10.82 7.67
CA THR A 38 -9.32 11.97 7.37
C THR A 38 -7.88 11.72 7.82
N VAL A 39 -6.90 12.09 7.00
CA VAL A 39 -5.47 12.05 7.36
C VAL A 39 -4.99 13.47 7.68
N VAL A 40 -4.17 13.59 8.72
CA VAL A 40 -3.58 14.86 9.13
C VAL A 40 -2.31 15.11 8.34
N PHE A 41 -2.19 16.31 7.77
CA PHE A 41 -0.98 16.77 7.10
C PHE A 41 -0.06 17.49 8.11
N PRO A 42 1.25 17.27 8.06
CA PRO A 42 2.19 17.89 9.00
C PRO A 42 2.35 19.40 8.76
N THR A 43 2.20 19.87 7.52
CA THR A 43 2.26 21.29 7.17
C THR A 43 1.14 21.70 6.21
N VAL A 44 0.78 22.98 6.20
CA VAL A 44 -0.20 23.54 5.24
C VAL A 44 0.30 23.42 3.80
N ASN A 45 1.61 23.63 3.58
CA ASN A 45 2.21 23.48 2.26
C ASN A 45 2.08 22.03 1.73
N ASP A 46 2.17 21.02 2.60
CA ASP A 46 1.95 19.61 2.22
C ASP A 46 0.49 19.31 1.88
N LEU A 47 -0.46 20.00 2.53
CA LEU A 47 -1.88 19.91 2.21
C LEU A 47 -2.16 20.54 0.84
N GLU A 48 -1.67 21.75 0.58
CA GLU A 48 -1.89 22.48 -0.69
C GLU A 48 -1.31 21.74 -1.89
N ASN A 49 -0.14 21.12 -1.72
CA ASN A 49 0.53 20.36 -2.77
C ASN A 49 0.20 18.86 -2.74
N ASN A 50 -0.71 18.44 -1.86
CA ASN A 50 -1.21 17.07 -1.75
C ASN A 50 -0.09 16.01 -1.67
N ARG A 51 0.92 16.27 -0.81
CA ARG A 51 2.15 15.46 -0.72
C ARG A 51 2.06 14.28 0.26
N ALA A 52 0.91 14.06 0.89
CA ALA A 52 0.76 12.92 1.79
C ALA A 52 0.62 11.60 1.01
N GLU A 53 1.17 10.53 1.59
CA GLU A 53 1.03 9.16 1.05
C GLU A 53 -0.44 8.69 1.10
N PHE A 54 -1.18 9.16 2.11
CA PHE A 54 -2.61 8.88 2.29
C PHE A 54 -3.34 10.19 2.57
N ASN A 55 -4.45 10.43 1.87
CA ASN A 55 -5.22 11.68 2.01
C ASN A 55 -6.54 11.45 2.75
N TYR A 56 -7.28 10.44 2.32
CA TYR A 56 -8.61 10.16 2.84
C TYR A 56 -8.87 8.65 2.83
N GLY A 57 -9.60 8.15 3.82
CA GLY A 57 -9.85 6.72 4.03
C GLY A 57 -10.56 6.03 2.87
N THR A 58 -11.32 6.78 2.05
CA THR A 58 -11.95 6.23 0.83
C THR A 58 -10.98 6.12 -0.35
N MET A 59 -9.90 6.91 -0.35
CA MET A 59 -8.86 6.86 -1.38
C MET A 59 -7.83 5.75 -1.10
N GLY A 60 -7.66 5.38 0.17
CA GLY A 60 -6.82 4.29 0.59
C GLY A 60 -6.31 4.49 2.02
N THR A 61 -6.05 3.37 2.70
CA THR A 61 -5.37 3.36 4.00
C THR A 61 -4.14 2.45 3.90
N PRO A 62 -3.18 2.54 4.83
CA PRO A 62 -2.03 1.64 4.80
C PRO A 62 -2.43 0.15 4.87
N THR A 63 -3.55 -0.16 5.52
CA THR A 63 -4.12 -1.52 5.54
C THR A 63 -4.57 -1.97 4.15
N ILE A 64 -5.23 -1.09 3.37
CA ILE A 64 -5.65 -1.39 2.00
C ILE A 64 -4.42 -1.54 1.09
N ALA A 65 -3.43 -0.67 1.22
CA ALA A 65 -2.19 -0.74 0.44
C ALA A 65 -1.41 -2.05 0.68
N SER A 66 -1.33 -2.49 1.94
CA SER A 66 -0.74 -3.78 2.33
C SER A 66 -1.43 -4.96 1.62
N LEU A 67 -2.77 -4.95 1.57
CA LEU A 67 -3.56 -5.97 0.89
C LEU A 67 -3.37 -5.94 -0.64
N GLU A 68 -3.42 -4.76 -1.26
CA GLU A 68 -3.23 -4.60 -2.71
C GLU A 68 -1.83 -5.06 -3.16
N ASN A 69 -0.81 -4.77 -2.36
CA ASN A 69 0.56 -5.22 -2.61
C ASN A 69 0.67 -6.75 -2.52
N ALA A 70 0.08 -7.36 -1.48
CA ALA A 70 0.08 -8.81 -1.33
C ALA A 70 -0.61 -9.51 -2.50
N TRP A 71 -1.77 -8.98 -2.91
CA TRP A 71 -2.56 -9.52 -4.02
C TRP A 71 -1.79 -9.41 -5.35
N SER A 72 -1.16 -8.27 -5.60
CA SER A 72 -0.38 -8.03 -6.82
C SER A 72 0.86 -8.92 -6.88
N CYS A 73 1.53 -9.14 -5.75
CA CYS A 73 2.66 -10.05 -5.67
C CYS A 73 2.25 -11.53 -5.81
N ALA A 74 1.09 -11.93 -5.30
CA ALA A 74 0.55 -13.26 -5.55
C ALA A 74 0.24 -13.49 -7.05
N GLY A 75 -0.17 -12.44 -7.77
CA GLY A 75 -0.38 -12.47 -9.22
C GLY A 75 0.89 -12.35 -10.09
N GLY A 76 2.09 -12.37 -9.50
CA GLY A 76 3.36 -12.25 -10.23
C GLY A 76 3.71 -10.83 -10.71
N GLY A 77 2.90 -9.84 -10.36
CA GLY A 77 3.05 -8.45 -10.76
C GLY A 77 3.47 -7.56 -9.60
N CYS A 78 4.51 -7.94 -8.83
CA CYS A 78 5.05 -7.09 -7.76
C CYS A 78 5.47 -5.73 -8.35
N ARG A 79 4.61 -4.72 -8.18
CA ARG A 79 4.91 -3.32 -8.51
C ARG A 79 4.89 -2.54 -7.20
N ASN A 80 6.05 -1.98 -6.85
CA ASN A 80 6.24 -1.09 -5.69
C ASN A 80 5.60 0.30 -5.91
N GLY A 81 4.55 0.38 -6.73
CA GLY A 81 3.88 1.61 -7.11
C GLY A 81 2.44 1.54 -6.63
N PHE A 82 2.19 2.17 -5.50
CA PHE A 82 0.86 2.45 -4.99
C PHE A 82 0.02 3.10 -6.08
N ILE A 83 -0.93 2.35 -6.63
CA ILE A 83 -2.03 2.91 -7.40
C ILE A 83 -3.26 2.14 -6.93
N PRO A 84 -4.14 2.77 -6.12
CA PRO A 84 -5.39 2.15 -5.72
C PRO A 84 -6.11 1.65 -6.97
N LEU A 85 -6.64 0.42 -6.94
CA LEU A 85 -7.43 -0.12 -8.05
C LEU A 85 -8.60 0.81 -8.44
N ARG A 86 -9.11 1.60 -7.48
CA ARG A 86 -10.08 2.69 -7.73
C ARG A 86 -9.49 3.98 -8.31
N ALA A 87 -8.25 4.35 -7.97
CA ALA A 87 -7.61 5.55 -8.51
C ALA A 87 -7.21 5.39 -9.99
N ARG A 88 -6.97 4.15 -10.46
CA ARG A 88 -6.78 3.87 -11.90
C ARG A 88 -8.00 4.26 -12.74
N ARG A 89 -9.23 4.10 -12.21
CA ARG A 89 -10.44 4.41 -12.98
C ARG A 89 -10.67 5.91 -13.12
N TYR A 90 -10.18 6.73 -12.18
CA TYR A 90 -10.33 8.19 -12.25
C TYR A 90 -9.19 8.88 -13.01
N ARG A 91 -7.93 8.43 -12.88
CA ARG A 91 -6.81 9.01 -13.65
C ARG A 91 -6.97 8.84 -15.16
N ALA A 92 -7.57 7.74 -15.61
CA ALA A 92 -7.88 7.51 -17.02
C ALA A 92 -9.05 8.37 -17.55
N LEU A 93 -9.96 8.81 -16.70
CA LEU A 93 -11.11 9.65 -17.12
C LEU A 93 -10.78 11.14 -17.24
N PHE A 94 -9.68 11.60 -16.64
CA PHE A 94 -9.25 13.01 -16.68
C PHE A 94 -7.99 13.26 -17.52
N ALA A 95 -7.39 12.20 -18.10
CA ALA A 95 -6.23 12.35 -18.99
C ALA A 95 -6.61 12.73 -20.43
N ASP A 96 -7.89 12.65 -20.81
CA ASP A 96 -8.37 12.94 -22.17
C ASP A 96 -9.00 14.35 -22.31
N ASN A 97 -8.85 15.25 -21.33
CA ASN A 97 -9.39 16.63 -21.40
C ASN A 97 -8.39 17.70 -20.94
N ALA A 98 -7.12 17.59 -21.33
CA ALA A 98 -6.13 18.65 -21.25
C ALA A 98 -5.36 18.77 -22.57
#